data_AF-A0AA38FGT0-F1
#
_entry.id   AF-A0AA38FGT0-F1
#
_cell.length_a   1.000
_cell.length_b   1.000
_cell.length_c   1.000
_cell.angle_alpha   90.00
_cell.angle_beta   90.00
_cell.angle_gamma   90.00
#
_symmetry.space_group_name_H-M   'P 1'
#
loop_
_entity.id
_entity.type
_entity.pdbx_description
1 polymer ?
#
loop_
_entity_poly.entity_id
_entity_poly.type
_entity_poly.pdbx_seq_one_letter_code
_entity_poly.pdbx_strand_id
1 'polypeptide(L)'
;HLLDYFTFKAVKTVLTQLYEMNPTEYRWFYNYVANNKPSDGKFFLRHLVKERQELGERVMITRLHLFNKWAKRYSHVDMHQAISDQNLELMRERLVQTVRWPSDSDGDTGNDG
;
A
#
# COMPACT_ATOMS: atom_id res chain seq x y z
N HIS A 1 1.95 -6.86 -9.86
CA HIS A 1 3.41 -6.64 -10.01
C HIS A 1 3.76 -5.18 -9.69
N LEU A 2 5.04 -4.81 -9.51
CA LEU A 2 5.41 -3.43 -9.10
C LEU A 2 4.93 -2.37 -10.12
N LEU A 3 4.95 -2.70 -11.41
CA LEU A 3 4.41 -1.85 -12.48
C LEU A 3 2.90 -1.58 -12.31
N ASP A 4 2.11 -2.59 -11.94
CA ASP A 4 0.67 -2.44 -11.73
C ASP A 4 0.39 -1.58 -10.49
N TYR A 5 1.19 -1.76 -9.44
CA TYR A 5 1.10 -0.91 -8.24
C TYR A 5 1.33 0.58 -8.58
N PHE A 6 2.36 0.90 -9.37
CA PHE A 6 2.57 2.29 -9.79
C PHE A 6 1.49 2.80 -10.74
N THR A 7 0.89 1.93 -11.55
CA THR A 7 -0.26 2.30 -12.39
C THR A 7 -1.48 2.63 -11.53
N PHE A 8 -1.81 1.77 -10.57
CA PHE A 8 -2.89 2.03 -9.59
C PHE A 8 -2.63 3.32 -8.79
N LYS A 9 -1.41 3.52 -8.30
CA LYS A 9 -1.04 4.72 -7.53
C LYS A 9 -1.18 5.98 -8.38
N ALA A 10 -0.75 5.93 -9.64
CA ALA A 10 -0.91 7.05 -10.57
C ALA A 10 -2.38 7.36 -10.86
N VAL A 11 -3.24 6.35 -11.06
CA VAL A 11 -4.69 6.54 -11.22
C VAL A 11 -5.28 7.27 -10.01
N LYS A 12 -4.91 6.87 -8.78
CA LYS A 12 -5.34 7.56 -7.56
C LYS A 12 -4.85 9.01 -7.50
N THR A 13 -3.59 9.26 -7.86
CA THR A 13 -3.04 10.62 -7.91
C THR A 13 -3.78 11.50 -8.92
N VAL A 14 -4.05 10.99 -10.13
CA VAL A 14 -4.80 11.73 -11.16
C VAL A 14 -6.25 12.00 -10.71
N LEU A 15 -6.91 11.03 -10.06
CA LEU A 15 -8.24 11.24 -9.48
C LEU A 15 -8.24 12.37 -8.42
N THR A 16 -7.26 12.39 -7.52
CA THR A 16 -7.15 13.48 -6.53
C THR A 16 -6.96 14.84 -7.20
N GLN A 17 -6.09 14.94 -8.20
CA GLN A 17 -5.87 16.19 -8.94
C GLN A 17 -7.15 16.65 -9.66
N LEU A 18 -7.89 15.72 -10.28
CA LEU A 18 -9.13 16.03 -10.96
C LEU A 18 -10.25 16.45 -10.01
N TYR A 19 -10.31 15.87 -8.81
CA TYR A 19 -11.27 16.27 -7.80
C TYR A 19 -11.15 17.76 -7.46
N GLU A 20 -9.92 18.28 -7.38
CA GLU A 20 -9.64 19.68 -7.07
C GLU A 20 -9.81 20.62 -8.28
N MET A 21 -9.44 20.16 -9.48
CA MET A 21 -9.27 21.05 -10.65
C MET A 21 -10.33 20.89 -11.75
N ASN A 22 -10.96 19.72 -11.86
CA ASN A 22 -11.94 19.42 -12.91
C ASN A 22 -12.94 18.33 -12.47
N PRO A 23 -14.01 18.70 -11.74
CA PRO A 23 -14.99 17.75 -11.20
C PRO A 23 -15.72 16.91 -12.27
N THR A 24 -15.86 17.44 -13.50
CA THR A 24 -16.51 16.72 -14.61
C THR A 24 -15.64 15.54 -15.07
N GLU A 25 -14.35 15.78 -15.31
CA GLU A 25 -13.41 14.71 -15.65
C GLU A 25 -13.22 13.74 -14.49
N TYR A 26 -13.21 14.23 -13.24
CA TYR A 26 -13.17 13.38 -12.05
C TYR A 26 -14.30 12.36 -12.07
N ARG A 27 -15.55 12.81 -12.27
CA ARG A 27 -16.72 11.92 -12.25
C ARG A 27 -16.64 10.85 -13.34
N TRP A 28 -16.25 11.25 -14.55
CA TRP A 28 -16.06 10.30 -15.65
C TRP A 28 -14.98 9.28 -15.31
N PHE A 29 -13.80 9.75 -14.87
CA PHE A 29 -12.65 8.89 -14.63
C PHE A 29 -12.87 7.96 -13.43
N TYR A 30 -13.53 8.44 -12.38
CA TYR A 30 -13.93 7.63 -11.22
C TYR A 30 -14.83 6.47 -11.65
N ASN A 31 -15.89 6.76 -12.41
CA ASN A 31 -16.81 5.75 -12.91
C ASN A 31 -16.10 4.74 -13.84
N TYR A 32 -15.23 5.23 -14.72
CA TYR A 32 -14.43 4.37 -15.59
C TYR A 32 -13.57 3.40 -14.78
N VAL A 33 -12.84 3.89 -13.77
CA VAL A 33 -11.96 3.08 -12.92
C VAL A 33 -12.74 2.07 -12.05
N ALA A 34 -13.94 2.44 -11.59
CA ALA A 34 -14.82 1.54 -10.85
C ALA A 34 -15.24 0.32 -11.68
N ASN A 35 -15.50 0.53 -12.98
CA ASN A 35 -15.90 -0.52 -13.93
C ASN A 35 -14.69 -1.23 -14.57
N ASN A 36 -13.54 -0.56 -14.65
CA ASN A 36 -12.31 -1.07 -15.27
C ASN A 36 -11.16 -1.01 -14.27
N LYS A 37 -11.11 -2.01 -13.37
CA LYS A 37 -10.06 -2.04 -12.33
C LYS A 37 -8.66 -2.08 -12.98
N PRO A 38 -7.70 -1.26 -12.53
CA PRO A 38 -6.34 -1.23 -13.06
C PRO A 38 -5.49 -2.39 -12.52
N SER A 39 -6.00 -3.63 -12.60
CA SER A 39 -5.34 -4.84 -12.11
C SER A 39 -4.19 -5.28 -13.01
N ASP A 40 -4.37 -5.17 -14.33
CA ASP A 40 -3.29 -5.23 -15.33
C ASP A 40 -3.08 -3.81 -15.85
N GLY A 41 -1.95 -3.20 -15.49
CA GLY A 41 -1.68 -1.80 -15.82
C GLY A 41 -1.56 -1.54 -17.32
N LYS A 42 -1.05 -2.49 -18.11
CA LYS A 42 -0.85 -2.31 -19.57
C LYS A 42 -2.19 -2.44 -20.30
N PHE A 43 -2.99 -3.44 -19.93
CA PHE A 43 -4.33 -3.64 -20.48
C PHE A 43 -5.23 -2.46 -20.14
N PHE A 44 -5.23 -2.02 -18.88
CA PHE A 44 -6.00 -0.85 -18.43
C PHE A 44 -5.66 0.41 -19.24
N LEU A 45 -4.37 0.74 -19.36
CA LEU A 45 -3.92 1.92 -20.10
C LEU A 45 -4.26 1.85 -21.59
N ARG A 46 -4.19 0.67 -22.21
CA ARG A 46 -4.58 0.50 -23.61
C ARG A 46 -6.05 0.87 -23.85
N HIS A 47 -6.95 0.50 -22.94
CA HIS A 47 -8.37 0.83 -23.05
C HIS A 47 -8.63 2.30 -22.71
N LEU A 48 -7.99 2.79 -21.65
CA LEU A 48 -8.12 4.18 -21.24
C LEU A 48 -7.67 5.15 -22.34
N VAL A 49 -6.55 4.88 -23.01
CA VAL A 49 -6.06 5.73 -24.11
C VAL A 49 -7.04 5.73 -25.29
N LYS A 50 -7.71 4.61 -25.56
CA LYS A 50 -8.72 4.53 -26.63
C LYS A 50 -9.97 5.35 -26.31
N GLU A 51 -10.41 5.37 -25.06
CA GLU A 51 -11.62 6.09 -24.65
C GLU A 51 -11.37 7.56 -24.33
N ARG A 52 -10.24 7.86 -23.66
CA ARG A 52 -9.82 9.20 -23.22
C ARG A 52 -8.29 9.29 -23.22
N GLN A 53 -7.73 9.65 -24.37
CA GLN A 53 -6.29 9.73 -24.59
C GLN A 53 -5.56 10.57 -23.54
N GLU A 54 -6.02 11.80 -23.28
CA GLU A 54 -5.36 12.72 -22.33
C GLU A 54 -5.28 12.15 -20.90
N LEU A 55 -6.33 11.46 -20.43
CA LEU A 55 -6.31 10.80 -19.12
C LEU A 55 -5.33 9.62 -19.12
N GLY A 56 -5.30 8.83 -20.20
CA GLY A 56 -4.32 7.77 -20.37
C GLY A 56 -2.88 8.27 -20.30
N GLU A 57 -2.58 9.34 -21.03
CA GLU A 57 -1.25 9.99 -21.04
C GLU A 57 -0.87 10.55 -19.67
N ARG A 58 -1.80 11.25 -18.99
CA ARG A 58 -1.59 11.74 -17.63
C ARG A 58 -1.22 10.61 -16.67
N VAL A 59 -1.91 9.46 -16.74
CA VAL A 59 -1.58 8.29 -15.90
C VAL A 59 -0.22 7.70 -16.28
N MET A 60 0.12 7.63 -17.57
CA MET A 60 1.42 7.13 -18.05
C MET A 60 2.60 7.98 -17.55
N ILE A 61 2.49 9.30 -17.64
CA ILE A 61 3.51 10.22 -17.13
C ILE A 61 3.60 10.13 -15.60
N THR A 62 2.45 10.14 -14.92
CA THR A 62 2.40 10.09 -13.46
C THR A 62 3.00 8.81 -12.90
N ARG A 63 2.71 7.63 -13.49
CA ARG A 63 3.26 6.36 -12.98
C ARG A 63 4.78 6.29 -13.11
N LEU A 64 5.34 6.82 -14.20
CA LEU A 64 6.79 6.88 -14.41
C LEU A 64 7.43 7.84 -13.42
N HIS A 65 6.83 9.01 -13.21
CA HIS A 65 7.30 9.99 -12.23
C HIS A 65 7.32 9.43 -10.80
N LEU A 66 6.24 8.77 -10.38
CA LEU A 66 6.13 8.13 -9.07
C LEU A 66 7.17 7.04 -8.88
N PHE A 67 7.38 6.19 -9.89
CA PHE A 67 8.42 5.17 -9.86
C PHE A 67 9.80 5.79 -9.71
N ASN A 68 10.14 6.80 -10.51
CA ASN A 68 11.44 7.47 -10.44
C ASN A 68 11.69 8.11 -9.06
N LYS A 69 10.67 8.72 -8.43
CA LYS A 69 10.80 9.25 -7.06
C LYS A 69 11.00 8.16 -6.01
N TRP A 70 10.37 7.01 -6.19
CA TRP A 70 10.53 5.87 -5.27
C TRP A 70 11.89 5.21 -5.45
N ALA A 71 12.29 4.92 -6.69
CA ALA A 71 13.56 4.28 -7.02
C ALA A 71 14.77 5.09 -6.51
N LYS A 72 14.71 6.43 -6.58
CA LYS A 72 15.74 7.32 -6.02
C LYS A 72 15.95 7.19 -4.51
N ARG A 73 14.95 6.69 -3.77
CA ARG A 73 15.01 6.52 -2.31
C ARG A 73 15.05 5.06 -1.87
N TYR A 74 14.96 4.14 -2.83
CA TYR A 74 14.89 2.72 -2.51
C TYR A 74 16.29 2.20 -2.19
N SER A 75 16.47 1.75 -0.95
CA SER A 75 17.64 0.97 -0.51
C SER A 75 17.19 -0.46 -0.25
N HIS A 76 17.80 -1.41 -0.96
CA HIS A 76 17.51 -2.84 -0.74
C HIS A 76 18.01 -3.31 0.63
N VAL A 77 19.10 -2.72 1.13
CA VAL A 77 19.66 -3.01 2.46
C VAL A 77 18.69 -2.58 3.55
N ASP A 78 18.20 -1.33 3.48
CA ASP A 78 17.29 -0.78 4.47
C ASP A 78 15.95 -1.55 4.47
N MET A 79 15.47 -1.92 3.28
CA MET A 79 14.25 -2.73 3.14
C MET A 79 14.42 -4.12 3.76
N HIS A 80 15.55 -4.78 3.51
CA HIS A 80 15.85 -6.09 4.11
C HIS A 80 15.90 -5.98 5.63
N GLN A 81 16.61 -4.98 6.16
CA GLN A 81 16.72 -4.76 7.60
C GLN A 81 15.35 -4.50 8.23
N ALA A 82 14.55 -3.61 7.63
CA ALA A 82 13.21 -3.29 8.13
C ALA A 82 12.29 -4.52 8.18
N ILE A 83 12.35 -5.41 7.18
CA ILE A 83 11.58 -6.65 7.18
C ILE A 83 12.06 -7.59 8.28
N SER A 84 13.38 -7.73 8.45
CA SER A 84 13.97 -8.56 9.50
C SER A 84 13.55 -8.09 10.90
N ASP A 85 13.63 -6.79 11.16
CA ASP A 85 13.28 -6.19 12.45
C ASP A 85 11.78 -6.35 12.75
N GLN A 86 10.92 -6.12 11.76
CA GLN A 86 9.47 -6.32 11.93
C GLN A 86 9.12 -7.78 12.23
N ASN A 87 9.77 -8.74 11.56
CA ASN A 87 9.54 -10.16 11.82
C ASN A 87 9.95 -10.53 13.26
N LEU A 88 11.08 -10.01 13.74
CA LEU A 88 11.55 -10.26 15.10
C LEU A 88 10.57 -9.67 16.13
N GLU A 89 10.07 -8.46 15.90
CA GLU A 89 9.12 -7.82 16.81
C GLU A 89 7.79 -8.58 16.88
N LEU A 90 7.24 -8.99 15.75
CA LEU A 90 6.02 -9.81 15.72
C LEU A 90 6.20 -11.14 16.50
N MET A 91 7.38 -11.75 16.40
CA MET A 91 7.67 -12.96 17.18
C MET A 91 7.78 -12.66 18.69
N ARG A 92 8.40 -11.54 19.08
CA ARG A 92 8.44 -11.08 20.47
C ARG A 92 7.03 -10.84 21.01
N GLU A 93 6.17 -10.13 20.26
CA GLU A 93 4.77 -9.88 20.63
C GLU A 93 4.01 -11.19 20.88
N ARG A 94 4.17 -12.18 19.99
CA ARG A 94 3.52 -13.50 20.11
C ARG A 94 4.01 -14.27 21.34
N LEU A 95 5.30 -14.18 21.67
CA LEU A 95 5.86 -14.80 22.87
C LEU A 95 5.28 -14.18 24.13
N VAL A 96 5.23 -12.85 24.22
CA VAL A 96 4.64 -12.14 25.38
C VAL A 96 3.18 -12.56 25.61
N GLN A 97 2.39 -12.72 24.55
CA GLN A 97 1.00 -13.18 24.66
C GLN A 97 0.86 -14.62 25.17
N THR A 98 1.86 -15.47 24.94
CA THR A 98 1.80 -16.91 25.24
C THR A 98 2.46 -17.27 26.57
N VAL A 99 3.38 -16.43 27.06
CA VAL A 99 4.03 -16.64 28.36
C VAL A 99 3.00 -16.45 29.48
N ARG A 100 2.67 -17.56 30.15
CA ARG A 100 1.99 -17.53 31.45
C ARG A 100 3.01 -17.00 32.46
N TRP A 101 2.81 -15.79 32.98
CA TRP A 101 3.58 -15.32 34.13
C TRP A 101 3.32 -16.30 35.29
N PRO A 102 4.35 -16.80 36.00
CA PRO A 102 4.11 -17.46 37.27
C PRO A 102 3.41 -16.41 38.14
N SER A 103 2.11 -16.57 38.36
CA SER A 103 1.36 -15.71 39.26
C SER A 103 2.07 -15.75 40.61
N ASP A 104 2.36 -14.57 41.19
CA ASP A 104 2.85 -14.37 42.54
C ASP A 104 1.79 -14.82 43.58
N SER A 105 1.39 -16.09 43.51
CA SER A 105 0.37 -16.74 44.34
C SER A 105 0.88 -18.09 44.82
N ASP A 106 2.18 -18.23 45.00
CA ASP A 106 2.79 -19.25 45.88
C ASP A 106 3.25 -18.59 47.20
N GLY A 107 2.49 -17.58 47.66
CA GLY A 107 2.63 -16.94 48.94
C GLY A 107 1.34 -17.10 49.74
N ASP A 108 1.46 -17.78 50.88
CA ASP A 108 0.49 -17.85 51.97
C ASP A 108 -0.62 -18.92 51.89
N THR A 109 -0.29 -20.11 52.40
CA THR A 109 -1.10 -20.66 53.50
C THR A 109 -0.14 -21.22 54.54
N GLY A 110 0.19 -20.40 55.54
CA GLY A 110 0.52 -20.94 56.85
C GLY A 110 -0.62 -21.86 57.30
N ASN A 111 -0.31 -23.09 57.66
CA ASN A 111 -1.22 -23.95 58.38
C ASN A 111 -0.57 -24.28 59.72
N ASP A 112 -1.15 -23.67 60.76
CA ASP A 112 -0.87 -23.83 62.17
C ASP A 112 -0.82 -25.30 62.59
N GLY A 113 0.18 -25.63 63.41
CA GLY A 113 0.30 -26.89 64.15
C GLY A 113 0.31 -26.65 65.65
#